data_AF-A0A9R0HZR7-F1
#
_entry.id   AF-A0A9R0HZR7-F1
#
_cell.length_a   1.000
_cell.length_b   1.000
_cell.length_c   1.000
_cell.angle_alpha   90.00
_cell.angle_beta   90.00
_cell.angle_gamma   90.00
#
_symmetry.space_group_name_H-M   'P 1'
#
loop_
_entity.id
_entity.type
_entity.pdbx_description
1 polymer ?
#
loop_
_entity_poly.entity_id
_entity_poly.type
_entity_poly.pdbx_seq_one_letter_code
_entity_poly.pdbx_strand_id
1 'polypeptide(L)'
;MMHKVSVQNREVTTTVVNTIPQLDKSLRKLPITSKPPGLKYVVGIDIEKHYTRGIGDNQVAEKVAIVKLCFGNSCLIIQLLHMKEPPCSLAKFLQLQELSFVSVGIKRC
;
A
#
# COMPACT_ATOMS: atom_id res chain seq x y z
N MET A 1 12.59 -5.61 -2.57
CA MET A 1 13.68 -5.84 -1.60
C MET A 1 13.09 -6.01 -0.21
N MET A 2 13.59 -6.93 0.62
CA MET A 2 13.08 -7.16 1.98
C MET A 2 14.07 -6.62 3.02
N HIS A 3 13.55 -5.93 4.03
CA HIS A 3 14.31 -5.32 5.11
C HIS A 3 13.64 -5.62 6.45
N LYS A 4 14.43 -5.68 7.52
CA LYS A 4 13.92 -5.76 8.89
C LYS A 4 14.22 -4.43 9.57
N VAL A 5 13.21 -3.83 10.17
CA VAL A 5 13.31 -2.54 10.85
C VAL A 5 12.82 -2.70 12.27
N SER A 6 13.63 -2.29 13.24
CA SER A 6 13.21 -2.26 14.64
C SER A 6 12.45 -0.96 14.92
N VAL A 7 11.20 -1.09 15.33
CA VAL A 7 10.35 0.04 15.77
C VAL A 7 9.96 -0.24 17.21
N GLN A 8 10.53 0.55 18.13
CA GLN A 8 10.42 0.29 19.58
C GLN A 8 10.89 -1.15 19.90
N ASN A 9 10.04 -1.96 20.52
CA ASN A 9 10.32 -3.36 20.87
C ASN A 9 9.73 -4.36 19.87
N ARG A 10 9.48 -3.94 18.61
CA ARG A 10 8.94 -4.81 17.56
C ARG A 10 9.83 -4.78 16.34
N GLU A 11 10.13 -5.95 15.81
CA GLU A 11 10.71 -6.09 14.48
C GLU A 11 9.59 -6.08 13.43
N VAL A 12 9.72 -5.19 12.44
CA VAL A 12 8.82 -5.07 11.30
C VAL A 12 9.56 -5.52 10.04
N THR A 13 9.01 -6.52 9.36
CA THR A 13 9.51 -6.96 8.05
C THR A 13 8.90 -6.09 6.97
N THR A 14 9.71 -5.33 6.26
CA THR A 14 9.27 -4.43 5.20
C THR A 14 9.73 -4.92 3.84
N THR A 15 8.80 -5.05 2.91
CA THR A 15 9.09 -5.39 1.51
C THR A 15 8.81 -4.19 0.62
N VAL A 16 9.80 -3.76 -0.16
CA VAL A 16 9.65 -2.72 -1.18
C VAL A 16 9.47 -3.36 -2.55
N VAL A 17 8.45 -2.94 -3.30
CA VAL A 17 8.13 -3.42 -4.65
C VAL A 17 7.97 -2.26 -5.62
N ASN A 18 8.45 -2.44 -6.84
CA ASN A 18 8.38 -1.43 -7.90
C ASN A 18 7.97 -2.00 -9.27
N THR A 19 7.61 -3.28 -9.34
CA THR A 19 7.08 -3.92 -10.55
C THR A 19 5.78 -4.67 -10.26
N ILE A 20 4.95 -4.85 -11.29
CA ILE A 20 3.68 -5.58 -11.18
C ILE A 20 3.89 -7.04 -10.70
N PRO A 21 4.85 -7.83 -11.23
CA PRO A 21 5.05 -9.20 -10.75
C PRO A 21 5.45 -9.28 -9.27
N GLN A 22 6.24 -8.33 -8.78
CA GLN A 22 6.61 -8.25 -7.37
C GLN A 22 5.41 -7.90 -6.49
N LEU A 23 4.58 -6.96 -6.93
CA LEU A 23 3.34 -6.59 -6.26
C LEU A 23 2.39 -7.78 -6.16
N ASP A 24 2.09 -8.44 -7.27
CA ASP A 24 1.18 -9.60 -7.32
C ASP A 24 1.67 -10.77 -6.47
N LYS A 25 2.98 -11.01 -6.47
CA LYS A 25 3.61 -12.02 -5.61
C LYS A 25 3.49 -11.65 -4.13
N SER A 26 3.60 -10.37 -3.79
CA SER A 26 3.56 -9.91 -2.40
C SER A 26 2.13 -9.91 -1.84
N LEU A 27 1.15 -9.48 -2.64
CA LEU A 27 -0.27 -9.50 -2.23
C LEU A 27 -0.78 -10.94 -2.00
N ARG A 28 -0.39 -11.89 -2.85
CA ARG A 28 -0.74 -13.32 -2.69
C ARG A 28 -0.16 -13.98 -1.44
N LYS A 29 0.90 -13.42 -0.86
CA LYS A 29 1.52 -13.95 0.37
C LYS A 29 0.82 -13.49 1.64
N LEU A 30 -0.06 -12.49 1.55
CA LEU A 30 -0.80 -12.03 2.71
C LEU A 30 -1.78 -13.12 3.15
N PRO A 31 -1.83 -13.49 4.45
CA PRO A 31 -2.66 -14.57 4.95
C PRO A 31 -4.13 -14.12 5.09
N ILE A 32 -4.75 -13.80 3.95
CA ILE A 32 -6.16 -13.43 3.88
C ILE A 32 -6.95 -14.71 3.62
N THR A 33 -7.49 -15.27 4.68
CA THR A 33 -8.43 -16.41 4.61
C THR A 33 -9.85 -15.93 4.84
N SER A 34 -10.85 -16.76 4.53
CA SER A 34 -12.22 -16.45 4.94
C SER A 34 -12.29 -16.39 6.48
N LYS A 35 -12.73 -15.25 7.01
CA LYS A 35 -13.13 -15.13 8.41
C LYS A 35 -14.62 -15.45 8.57
N PRO A 36 -15.08 -15.77 9.79
CA PRO A 36 -16.51 -15.80 10.09
C PRO A 36 -17.20 -14.50 9.63
N PRO A 37 -18.47 -14.56 9.20
CA PRO A 37 -19.22 -13.38 8.80
C PRO A 37 -19.12 -12.26 9.84
N GLY A 38 -18.76 -11.04 9.39
CA GLY A 38 -18.65 -9.86 10.25
C GLY A 38 -17.24 -9.56 10.80
N LEU A 39 -16.28 -10.48 10.70
CA LEU A 39 -14.89 -10.22 11.08
C LEU A 39 -14.04 -9.84 9.86
N LYS A 40 -13.28 -8.74 9.99
CA LYS A 40 -12.36 -8.25 8.95
C LYS A 40 -10.91 -8.33 9.41
N TYR A 41 -9.97 -8.40 8.47
CA TYR A 41 -8.56 -8.17 8.73
C TYR A 41 -8.28 -6.68 8.70
N VAL A 42 -7.58 -6.19 9.72
CA VAL A 42 -7.16 -4.79 9.75
C VAL A 42 -5.85 -4.64 8.99
N VAL A 43 -5.83 -3.72 8.03
CA VAL A 43 -4.65 -3.36 7.25
C VAL A 43 -4.38 -1.88 7.46
N GLY A 44 -3.20 -1.54 7.99
CA GLY A 44 -2.74 -0.16 8.02
C GLY A 44 -2.45 0.31 6.60
N ILE A 45 -2.98 1.47 6.21
CA ILE A 45 -2.72 2.10 4.92
C ILE A 45 -2.23 3.53 5.08
N ASP A 46 -1.25 3.89 4.26
CA ASP A 46 -0.79 5.26 4.13
C ASP A 46 -0.29 5.53 2.71
N ILE A 47 -0.30 6.79 2.28
CA ILE A 47 0.07 7.19 0.91
C ILE A 47 1.04 8.36 0.92
N GLU A 48 2.00 8.34 -0.01
CA GLU A 48 2.84 9.50 -0.30
C GLU A 48 2.50 10.03 -1.70
N LYS A 49 2.44 11.35 -1.84
CA LYS A 49 2.15 12.03 -3.10
C LYS A 49 3.43 12.58 -3.73
N HIS A 50 3.47 12.57 -5.06
CA HIS A 50 4.45 13.29 -5.85
C HIS A 50 3.78 14.45 -6.56
N TYR A 51 4.39 15.62 -6.44
CA TYR A 51 3.89 16.87 -6.99
C TYR A 51 4.81 17.34 -8.10
N THR A 52 4.25 17.57 -9.28
CA THR A 52 4.97 18.17 -10.42
C THR A 52 4.41 19.54 -10.71
N ARG A 53 5.30 20.53 -10.83
CA ARG A 53 4.94 21.88 -11.28
C ARG A 53 5.00 21.94 -12.80
N GLY A 54 3.91 22.34 -13.44
CA GLY A 54 3.88 22.58 -14.88
C GLY A 54 4.78 23.77 -15.26
N ILE A 55 5.41 23.72 -16.43
CA ILE A 55 6.10 24.88 -17.00
C ILE A 55 5.02 25.83 -17.52
N GLY A 56 4.88 27.00 -16.90
CA GLY A 56 4.03 28.09 -17.39
C GLY A 56 2.64 28.24 -16.75
N ASP A 57 2.24 27.32 -15.87
CA ASP A 57 0.95 27.41 -15.18
C ASP A 57 1.12 27.19 -13.66
N ASN A 58 0.40 27.95 -12.83
CA ASN A 58 0.41 27.78 -11.37
C ASN A 58 -0.29 26.47 -10.91
N GLN A 59 -0.54 25.55 -11.84
CA GLN A 59 -1.16 24.27 -11.60
C GLN A 59 -0.11 23.25 -11.11
N VAL A 60 -0.38 22.70 -9.93
CA VAL A 60 0.38 21.59 -9.35
C VAL A 60 -0.37 20.30 -9.66
N ALA A 61 0.20 19.44 -10.49
CA ALA A 61 -0.33 18.10 -10.69
C ALA A 61 0.15 17.19 -9.56
N GLU A 62 -0.77 16.45 -8.94
CA GLU A 62 -0.47 15.46 -7.91
C GLU A 62 -0.72 14.04 -8.41
N LYS A 63 0.14 13.12 -8.00
CA LYS A 63 -0.03 11.67 -8.23
C LYS A 63 0.32 10.91 -6.96
N VAL A 64 -0.39 9.82 -6.69
CA VAL A 64 0.02 8.89 -5.63
C VAL A 64 1.29 8.20 -6.07
N ALA A 65 2.36 8.39 -5.29
CA ALA A 65 3.69 7.93 -5.61
C ALA A 65 4.05 6.63 -4.88
N ILE A 66 3.61 6.53 -3.63
CA ILE A 66 3.85 5.36 -2.78
C ILE A 66 2.53 5.00 -2.09
N VAL A 67 2.25 3.70 -2.04
CA VAL A 67 1.23 3.14 -1.14
C VAL A 67 1.93 2.22 -0.15
N LYS A 68 1.65 2.39 1.13
CA LYS A 68 2.14 1.56 2.23
C LYS A 68 0.99 0.71 2.76
N LEU A 69 1.16 -0.60 2.81
CA LEU A 69 0.20 -1.54 3.40
C LEU A 69 0.88 -2.32 4.53
N CYS A 70 0.36 -2.24 5.75
CA CYS A 70 0.92 -2.96 6.90
C CYS A 70 -0.10 -3.95 7.48
N PHE A 71 0.32 -5.20 7.62
CA PHE A 71 -0.44 -6.30 8.19
C PHE A 71 0.37 -6.97 9.30
N GLY A 72 -0.07 -6.85 10.55
CA GLY A 72 0.68 -7.32 11.71
C GLY A 72 2.08 -6.68 11.77
N ASN A 73 3.13 -7.52 11.74
CA ASN A 73 4.53 -7.09 11.73
C ASN A 73 5.13 -7.02 10.31
N SER A 74 4.32 -7.08 9.26
CA SER A 74 4.78 -7.01 7.87
C SER A 74 4.25 -5.76 7.19
N CYS A 75 5.11 -5.03 6.48
CA CYS A 75 4.72 -3.88 5.66
C CYS A 75 5.16 -4.08 4.21
N LEU A 76 4.31 -3.66 3.28
CA LEU A 76 4.55 -3.64 1.84
C LEU A 76 4.57 -2.17 1.39
N ILE A 77 5.71 -1.72 0.87
CA ILE A 77 5.91 -0.40 0.28
C ILE A 77 5.86 -0.54 -1.23
N ILE A 78 4.86 0.07 -1.85
CA ILE A 78 4.56 -0.05 -3.28
C ILE A 78 4.94 1.27 -3.96
N GLN A 79 6.03 1.26 -4.73
CA GLN A 79 6.54 2.44 -5.42
C GLN A 79 5.85 2.63 -6.78
N LEU A 80 4.65 3.21 -6.77
CA LEU A 80 3.80 3.39 -7.94
C LEU A 80 4.45 4.21 -9.05
N LEU A 81 5.27 5.22 -8.72
CA LEU A 81 5.98 6.03 -9.73
C LEU A 81 6.88 5.23 -10.66
N HIS A 82 7.36 4.07 -10.22
CA HIS A 82 8.28 3.24 -10.98
C HIS A 82 7.56 2.15 -11.79
N MET A 83 6.24 2.03 -11.65
CA MET A 83 5.43 1.08 -12.41
C MET A 83 5.01 1.68 -13.75
N LYS A 84 5.30 0.96 -14.84
CA LYS A 84 4.93 1.38 -16.20
C LYS A 84 3.48 1.05 -16.56
N GLU A 85 2.84 0.18 -15.78
CA GLU A 85 1.51 -0.36 -16.04
C GLU A 85 0.59 -0.11 -14.83
N PRO A 86 -0.73 0.01 -15.02
CA PRO A 86 -1.67 0.14 -13.92
C PRO A 86 -1.64 -1.08 -12.98
N PRO A 87 -1.55 -0.89 -11.64
CA PRO A 87 -1.50 -1.99 -10.67
C PRO A 87 -2.90 -2.54 -10.38
N CYS A 88 -3.53 -3.20 -11.36
CA CYS A 88 -4.89 -3.74 -11.25
C CYS A 88 -5.10 -4.66 -10.03
N SER A 89 -4.08 -5.43 -9.64
CA SER A 89 -4.11 -6.28 -8.45
C SER A 89 -4.24 -5.49 -7.15
N LEU A 90 -3.57 -4.34 -7.05
CA LEU A 90 -3.71 -3.44 -5.90
C LEU A 90 -5.13 -2.85 -5.83
N ALA A 91 -5.69 -2.43 -6.98
CA ALA A 91 -7.06 -1.92 -7.02
C ALA A 91 -8.08 -2.96 -6.53
N LYS A 92 -7.95 -4.22 -6.98
CA LYS A 92 -8.78 -5.34 -6.51
C LYS A 92 -8.57 -5.62 -5.02
N PHE A 93 -7.32 -5.59 -4.56
CA PHE A 93 -6.96 -5.81 -3.16
C PHE A 93 -7.62 -4.79 -2.22
N LEU A 94 -7.62 -3.51 -2.62
CA LEU A 94 -8.25 -2.42 -1.86
C LEU A 94 -9.78 -2.55 -1.76
N GLN A 95 -10.40 -3.41 -2.57
CA GLN A 95 -11.86 -3.64 -2.60
C GLN A 95 -12.28 -4.95 -1.91
N LEU A 96 -11.33 -5.72 -1.37
CA LEU A 96 -11.64 -6.97 -0.65
C LEU A 96 -12.50 -6.70 0.58
N GLN A 97 -13.64 -7.37 0.67
CA GLN A 97 -14.61 -7.18 1.75
C GLN A 97 -14.12 -7.74 3.08
N GLU A 98 -13.19 -8.68 3.02
CA GLU A 98 -12.48 -9.29 4.14
C GLU A 98 -11.53 -8.31 4.83
N LEU A 99 -11.25 -7.15 4.23
CA LEU A 99 -10.31 -6.16 4.72
C LEU A 99 -11.00 -4.91 5.29
N SER A 100 -10.43 -4.39 6.36
CA SER A 100 -10.70 -3.06 6.91
C SER A 100 -9.42 -2.25 6.88
N PHE A 101 -9.41 -1.16 6.12
CA PHE A 101 -8.25 -0.28 6.05
C PHE A 101 -8.31 0.80 7.13
N VAL A 102 -7.22 0.98 7.86
CA VAL A 102 -7.06 2.02 8.88
C VAL A 102 -5.92 2.95 8.50
N SER A 103 -6.12 4.25 8.70
CA SER A 103 -5.16 5.28 8.32
C SER A 103 -5.25 6.48 9.26
N VAL A 104 -4.24 7.34 9.22
CA VAL A 104 -4.19 8.62 9.94
C VAL A 104 -4.12 9.74 8.90
N GLY A 105 -4.94 10.77 9.05
CA GLY A 105 -4.89 11.94 8.16
C GLY A 105 -5.52 11.77 6.78
N ILE A 106 -5.92 10.55 6.39
CA ILE A 106 -6.73 10.33 5.19
C ILE A 106 -8.20 10.60 5.53
N LYS A 107 -8.79 11.60 4.88
CA LYS A 107 -10.22 11.92 5.03
C LYS A 107 -11.05 10.91 4.25
N ARG A 108 -12.17 10.47 4.83
CA ARG A 108 -13.24 9.83 4.06
C ARG A 108 -13.86 10.91 3.17
N CYS A 109 -13.88 10.67 1.86
CA CYS A 109 -14.69 11.45 0.93
C CYS A 109 -16.14 10.99 1.03
#